data_AF-A0A2S1PF27-F1
#
_entry.id   AF-A0A2S1PF27-F1
#
_cell.length_a   1.000
_cell.length_b   1.000
_cell.length_c   1.000
_cell.angle_alpha   90.00
_cell.angle_beta   90.00
_cell.angle_gamma   90.00
#
_symmetry.space_group_name_H-M   'P 1'
#
loop_
_entity.id
_entity.type
_entity.pdbx_description
1 polymer ?
#
loop_
_entity_poly.entity_id
_entity_poly.type
_entity_poly.pdbx_seq_one_letter_code
_entity_poly.pdbx_strand_id
1 'polypeptide(L)'
;LPSNISAWWNFGSLLGLCLITQILTGLFLAMHNTSDISTAFSSVTHICRDVNNGWLIRNVHANGASFFFICINMHIARGLYNGSYLNKETWNIGVVLLLLVM
;
A
#
# COMPACT_ATOMS: atom_id res chain seq x y z
N LEU A 1 -15.29 2.72 -20.82
CA LEU A 1 -14.43 1.53 -20.62
C LEU A 1 -14.77 0.50 -21.70
N PRO A 2 -13.81 -0.34 -22.14
CA PRO A 2 -14.14 -1.51 -22.94
C PRO A 2 -15.16 -2.37 -22.20
N SER A 3 -16.14 -2.93 -22.91
CA SER A 3 -17.23 -3.71 -22.30
C SER A 3 -16.77 -5.07 -21.76
N ASN A 4 -15.58 -5.54 -22.15
CA ASN A 4 -15.05 -6.88 -21.87
C ASN A 4 -13.86 -6.88 -20.90
N ILE A 5 -13.76 -5.90 -20.00
CA ILE A 5 -12.70 -5.90 -18.97
C ILE A 5 -12.95 -6.97 -17.92
N SER A 6 -11.95 -7.82 -17.68
CA SER A 6 -11.98 -8.85 -16.64
C SER A 6 -11.69 -8.28 -15.24
N ALA A 7 -11.88 -9.11 -14.19
CA ALA A 7 -11.57 -8.76 -12.81
C ALA A 7 -10.13 -8.26 -12.57
N TRP A 8 -9.17 -8.66 -13.41
CA TRP A 8 -7.77 -8.19 -13.34
C TRP A 8 -7.62 -6.67 -13.50
N TRP A 9 -8.61 -5.97 -14.09
CA TRP A 9 -8.62 -4.51 -14.17
C TRP A 9 -8.89 -3.81 -12.84
N ASN A 10 -9.42 -4.51 -11.83
CA ASN A 10 -9.68 -3.93 -10.51
C ASN A 10 -8.40 -3.65 -9.70
N PHE A 11 -7.27 -4.29 -10.01
CA PHE A 11 -6.05 -4.06 -9.23
C PHE A 11 -5.56 -2.62 -9.30
N GLY A 12 -5.89 -1.86 -10.35
CA GLY A 12 -5.56 -0.43 -10.42
C GLY A 12 -6.27 0.40 -9.34
N SER A 13 -7.59 0.23 -9.18
CA SER A 13 -8.35 0.94 -8.14
C SER A 13 -8.04 0.43 -6.73
N LEU A 14 -7.79 -0.89 -6.58
CA LEU A 14 -7.34 -1.46 -5.31
C LEU A 14 -6.00 -0.85 -4.85
N LEU A 15 -5.06 -0.57 -5.76
CA LEU A 15 -3.82 0.14 -5.41
C LEU A 15 -4.08 1.55 -4.88
N GLY A 16 -5.03 2.28 -5.48
CA GLY A 16 -5.47 3.58 -4.94
C GLY A 16 -6.07 3.46 -3.55
N LEU A 17 -6.90 2.43 -3.31
CA LEU A 17 -7.47 2.15 -1.99
C LEU A 17 -6.37 1.78 -0.97
N CYS A 18 -5.38 0.97 -1.36
CA CYS A 18 -4.23 0.63 -0.54
C CYS A 18 -3.47 1.89 -0.14
N LEU A 19 -3.19 2.78 -1.10
CA LEU A 19 -2.48 4.03 -0.84
C LEU A 19 -3.21 4.91 0.18
N ILE A 20 -4.51 5.15 -0.01
CA ILE A 20 -5.33 5.93 0.93
C ILE A 20 -5.32 5.29 2.32
N THR A 21 -5.49 3.97 2.40
CA THR A 21 -5.50 3.22 3.66
C THR A 21 -4.15 3.33 4.38
N GLN A 22 -3.04 3.18 3.65
CA GLN A 22 -1.69 3.29 4.22
C GLN A 22 -1.38 4.72 4.69
N ILE A 23 -1.78 5.75 3.93
CA ILE A 23 -1.60 7.15 4.34
C ILE A 23 -2.38 7.43 5.63
N LEU A 24 -3.66 7.04 5.69
CA LEU A 24 -4.50 7.27 6.86
C LEU A 24 -3.93 6.54 8.09
N THR A 25 -3.74 5.22 7.99
CA THR A 25 -3.20 4.44 9.11
C THR A 25 -1.79 4.88 9.51
N GLY A 26 -0.94 5.22 8.55
CA GLY A 26 0.42 5.73 8.79
C GLY A 26 0.43 7.07 9.51
N LEU A 27 -0.47 8.00 9.15
CA LEU A 27 -0.61 9.28 9.83
C LEU A 27 -1.02 9.09 11.30
N PHE A 28 -2.02 8.24 11.57
CA PHE A 28 -2.45 7.95 12.93
C PHE A 28 -1.35 7.29 13.78
N LEU A 29 -0.55 6.40 13.17
CA LEU A 29 0.62 5.81 13.82
C LEU A 29 1.70 6.86 14.11
N ALA A 30 1.98 7.75 13.15
CA ALA A 30 3.00 8.80 13.29
C ALA A 30 2.67 9.78 14.42
N MET A 31 1.39 10.06 14.69
CA MET A 31 0.97 10.90 15.82
C MET A 31 1.38 10.35 17.20
N HIS A 32 1.69 9.06 17.31
CA HIS A 32 2.04 8.38 18.56
C HIS A 32 3.46 7.78 18.55
N ASN A 33 4.15 7.82 17.42
CA ASN A 33 5.47 7.22 17.25
C ASN A 33 6.57 8.24 17.61
N THR A 34 7.65 7.77 18.25
CA THR A 34 8.85 8.55 18.54
C THR A 34 10.04 8.04 17.74
N SER A 35 10.72 8.93 17.03
CA SER A 35 11.87 8.59 16.17
C SER A 35 13.21 8.52 16.89
N ASP A 36 13.22 8.64 18.22
CA ASP A 36 14.43 8.50 19.04
C ASP A 36 14.74 7.02 19.31
N ILE A 37 16.01 6.62 19.14
CA ILE A 37 16.45 5.21 19.24
C ILE A 37 16.09 4.60 20.60
N SER A 38 16.15 5.38 21.68
CA SER A 38 15.88 4.89 23.03
C SER A 38 14.40 4.61 23.29
N THR A 39 13.49 5.25 22.53
CA THR A 39 12.04 5.17 22.76
C THR A 39 11.24 4.57 21.60
N ALA A 40 11.84 4.38 20.43
CA ALA A 40 11.17 3.91 19.21
C ALA A 40 10.42 2.57 19.41
N PHE A 41 11.05 1.60 20.08
CA PHE A 41 10.37 0.33 20.36
C PHE A 41 9.24 0.49 21.38
N SER A 42 9.49 1.24 22.46
CA SER A 42 8.49 1.46 23.50
C SER A 42 7.26 2.21 22.98
N SER A 43 7.43 3.19 22.07
CA SER A 43 6.30 3.92 21.49
C SER A 43 5.42 3.03 20.61
N VAL A 44 5.99 2.08 19.86
CA VAL A 44 5.20 1.05 19.15
C VAL A 44 4.45 0.15 20.13
N THR A 45 5.06 -0.24 21.25
CA THR A 45 4.35 -1.05 22.25
C THR A 45 3.21 -0.29 22.92
N HIS A 46 3.41 1.01 23.20
CA HIS A 46 2.40 1.91 23.72
C HIS A 46 1.21 2.06 22.75
N ILE A 47 1.49 2.23 21.44
CA ILE A 47 0.43 2.24 20.41
C ILE A 47 -0.42 0.96 20.46
N CYS A 48 0.22 -0.20 20.59
CA CYS A 48 -0.51 -1.47 20.57
C CYS A 48 -1.29 -1.75 21.86
N ARG A 49 -0.86 -1.23 23.01
CA ARG A 49 -1.43 -1.60 24.32
C ARG A 49 -2.32 -0.52 24.93
N ASP A 50 -1.97 0.73 24.73
CA ASP A 50 -2.50 1.85 25.52
C ASP A 50 -3.28 2.86 24.65
N VAL A 51 -3.06 2.87 23.33
CA VAL A 51 -3.85 3.70 22.40
C VAL A 51 -5.12 2.96 21.98
N ASN A 52 -6.27 3.63 22.07
CA ASN A 52 -7.57 3.08 21.65
C ASN A 52 -7.52 2.57 20.21
N ASN A 53 -7.80 1.28 20.00
CA ASN A 53 -7.71 0.59 18.70
C ASN A 53 -6.32 0.67 18.02
N GLY A 54 -5.28 1.08 18.72
CA GLY A 54 -3.94 1.25 18.13
C GLY A 54 -3.36 -0.08 17.64
N TRP A 55 -3.65 -1.20 18.31
CA TRP A 55 -3.31 -2.55 17.82
C TRP A 55 -3.94 -2.84 16.45
N LEU A 56 -5.19 -2.45 16.23
CA LEU A 56 -5.89 -2.69 14.98
C LEU A 56 -5.28 -1.84 13.87
N ILE A 57 -5.08 -0.55 14.11
CA ILE A 57 -4.47 0.39 13.15
C ILE A 57 -3.06 -0.09 12.77
N ARG A 58 -2.24 -0.49 13.75
CA ARG A 58 -0.89 -1.01 13.50
C ARG A 58 -0.93 -2.28 12.66
N ASN A 59 -1.85 -3.20 12.93
CA ASN A 59 -1.99 -4.44 12.16
C ASN A 59 -2.52 -4.19 10.74
N VAL A 60 -3.47 -3.27 10.56
CA VAL A 60 -3.95 -2.87 9.24
C VAL A 60 -2.82 -2.24 8.44
N HIS A 61 -2.01 -1.35 9.02
CA HIS A 61 -0.88 -0.72 8.33
C HIS A 61 0.19 -1.76 7.92
N ALA A 62 0.52 -2.69 8.82
CA ALA A 62 1.54 -3.71 8.56
C ALA A 62 1.08 -4.74 7.51
N ASN A 63 -0.13 -5.29 7.64
CA ASN A 63 -0.65 -6.25 6.65
C ASN A 63 -1.06 -5.57 5.34
N GLY A 64 -1.49 -4.30 5.42
CA GLY A 64 -1.82 -3.46 4.27
C GLY A 64 -0.62 -3.25 3.36
N ALA A 65 0.60 -3.14 3.90
CA ALA A 65 1.82 -3.10 3.10
C ALA A 65 2.00 -4.39 2.26
N SER A 66 1.84 -5.57 2.87
CA SER A 66 1.90 -6.85 2.13
C SER A 66 0.81 -6.94 1.06
N PHE A 67 -0.41 -6.52 1.38
CA PHE A 67 -1.52 -6.50 0.43
C PHE A 67 -1.27 -5.52 -0.73
N PHE A 68 -0.62 -4.38 -0.48
CA PHE A 68 -0.17 -3.45 -1.51
C PHE A 68 0.73 -4.16 -2.53
N PHE A 69 1.76 -4.88 -2.07
CA PHE A 69 2.64 -5.64 -2.94
C PHE A 69 1.93 -6.77 -3.70
N ILE A 70 0.96 -7.44 -3.07
CA ILE A 70 0.12 -8.43 -3.76
C ILE A 70 -0.64 -7.75 -4.92
N CYS A 71 -1.28 -6.60 -4.67
CA CYS A 71 -1.99 -5.85 -5.71
C CYS A 71 -1.06 -5.35 -6.82
N ILE A 72 0.13 -4.84 -6.49
CA ILE A 72 1.12 -4.36 -7.47
C ILE A 72 1.54 -5.51 -8.39
N ASN A 73 1.92 -6.65 -7.81
CA ASN A 73 2.37 -7.80 -8.58
C ASN A 73 1.27 -8.31 -9.53
N MET A 74 0.01 -8.39 -9.07
CA MET A 74 -1.10 -8.76 -9.94
C MET A 74 -1.40 -7.71 -11.02
N HIS A 75 -1.25 -6.41 -10.71
CA HIS A 75 -1.43 -5.33 -11.68
C HIS A 75 -0.36 -5.38 -12.79
N ILE A 76 0.90 -5.63 -12.42
CA ILE A 76 2.03 -5.79 -13.35
C ILE A 76 1.85 -7.06 -14.18
N ALA A 77 1.53 -8.20 -13.56
CA ALA A 77 1.32 -9.48 -14.24
C ALA A 77 0.23 -9.37 -15.31
N ARG A 78 -0.90 -8.73 -15.00
CA ARG A 78 -1.92 -8.40 -15.99
C ARG A 78 -1.32 -7.55 -17.12
N GLY A 79 -0.58 -6.50 -16.77
CA GLY A 79 0.00 -5.57 -17.75
C GLY A 79 0.94 -6.26 -18.74
N LEU A 80 1.72 -7.24 -18.28
CA LEU A 80 2.55 -8.10 -19.12
C LEU A 80 1.70 -9.03 -19.99
N TYR A 81 0.72 -9.72 -19.41
CA TYR A 81 -0.12 -10.70 -20.12
C TYR A 81 -0.96 -10.06 -21.24
N ASN A 82 -1.56 -8.90 -20.98
CA ASN A 82 -2.42 -8.20 -21.95
C ASN A 82 -1.67 -7.21 -22.85
N GLY A 83 -0.33 -7.14 -22.78
CA GLY A 83 0.44 -6.19 -23.59
C GLY A 83 0.22 -4.72 -23.21
N SER A 84 -0.25 -4.41 -22.00
CA SER A 84 -0.53 -3.03 -21.57
C SER A 84 0.73 -2.17 -21.46
N TYR A 85 1.92 -2.80 -21.36
CA TYR A 85 3.21 -2.11 -21.41
C TYR A 85 3.48 -1.37 -22.73
N LEU A 86 2.72 -1.66 -23.80
CA LEU A 86 2.79 -0.92 -25.06
C LEU A 86 2.39 0.55 -24.91
N ASN A 87 1.57 0.88 -23.89
CA ASN A 87 1.37 2.26 -23.47
C ASN A 87 2.58 2.72 -22.62
N LYS A 88 3.65 3.11 -23.32
CA LYS A 88 4.98 3.34 -22.74
C LYS A 88 4.99 4.38 -21.62
N GLU A 89 4.32 5.52 -21.79
CA GLU A 89 4.29 6.58 -20.77
C GLU A 89 3.64 6.07 -19.47
N THR A 90 2.47 5.43 -19.59
CA THR A 90 1.78 4.85 -18.42
C THR A 90 2.60 3.72 -17.78
N TRP A 91 3.25 2.88 -18.59
CA TRP A 91 4.10 1.80 -18.07
C TRP A 91 5.31 2.33 -17.32
N ASN A 92 6.02 3.32 -17.88
CA ASN A 92 7.18 3.94 -17.25
C ASN A 92 6.82 4.63 -15.93
N ILE A 93 5.70 5.35 -15.87
CA ILE A 93 5.17 5.90 -14.61
C ILE A 93 4.87 4.76 -13.63
N GLY A 94 4.27 3.66 -14.09
CA GLY A 94 4.02 2.47 -13.27
C GLY A 94 5.30 1.87 -12.68
N VAL A 95 6.40 1.84 -13.44
CA VAL A 95 7.72 1.39 -12.94
C VAL A 95 8.27 2.36 -11.90
N VAL A 96 8.16 3.67 -12.10
CA VAL A 96 8.55 4.67 -11.09
C VAL A 96 7.72 4.52 -9.82
N LEU A 97 6.40 4.32 -9.93
CA LEU A 97 5.52 4.09 -8.79
C LEU A 97 5.88 2.80 -8.04
N LEU A 98 6.22 1.72 -8.75
CA LEU A 98 6.73 0.50 -8.13
C LEU A 98 7.98 0.80 -7.30
N LEU A 99 8.96 1.50 -7.87
CA LEU A 99 10.21 1.83 -7.18
C LEU A 99 10.02 2.77 -5.98
N LEU A 100 9.02 3.66 -6.03
CA LEU A 100 8.69 4.53 -4.89
C LEU A 100 7.97 3.79 -3.76
N VAL A 101 7.31 2.67 -4.04
CA VAL A 101 6.64 1.83 -3.03
C VAL A 101 7.62 0.84 -2.37
N MET A 102 8.71 0.47 -3.06
CA MET A 102 9.80 -0.36 -2.52
C MET A 102 10.64 0.39 -1.48
#